data_AF-A0A937X1W4-F1
#
_entry.id   AF-A0A937X1W4-F1
#
_cell.length_a   1.000
_cell.length_b   1.000
_cell.length_c   1.000
_cell.angle_alpha   90.00
_cell.angle_beta   90.00
_cell.angle_gamma   90.00
#
_symmetry.space_group_name_H-M   'P 1'
#
loop_
_entity.id
_entity.type
_entity.pdbx_description
1 polymer ?
#
loop_
_entity_poly.entity_id
_entity_poly.type
_entity_poly.pdbx_seq_one_letter_code
_entity_poly.pdbx_strand_id
1 'polypeptide(L)' 'MPYGPPVLCGRRDELREHLASRGIYTVIHWELPEDVMRRGFPDSWWIYDRTLTLPIDHRYSVADMEKIAAAVSAFKP' A
#
# COMPACT_ATOMS: atom_id res chain seq x y z
N MET A 1 -5.62 14.15 -5.05
CA MET A 1 -5.01 12.89 -4.57
C MET A 1 -6.13 11.92 -4.23
N PRO A 2 -6.21 10.72 -4.81
CA PRO A 2 -7.21 9.74 -4.40
C PRO A 2 -6.89 9.26 -2.97
N TYR A 3 -7.83 9.47 -2.03
CA TYR A 3 -7.73 9.01 -0.65
C TYR A 3 -8.21 7.56 -0.56
N GLY A 4 -7.30 6.63 -0.85
CA GLY A 4 -7.55 5.20 -0.65
C GLY A 4 -7.23 4.73 0.76
N PRO A 5 -7.73 3.56 1.18
CA PRO A 5 -7.42 3.00 2.49
C PRO A 5 -5.97 2.50 2.55
N PRO A 6 -5.21 2.80 3.62
CA PRO A 6 -3.92 2.19 3.87
C PRO A 6 -4.08 0.74 4.38
N VAL A 7 -3.17 -0.14 3.96
CA VAL A 7 -3.00 -1.49 4.48
C VAL A 7 -1.57 -1.68 4.98
N LEU A 8 -1.37 -2.60 5.93
CA LEU A 8 -0.04 -2.96 6.44
C LEU A 8 0.41 -4.31 5.87
N CYS A 9 1.62 -4.37 5.33
CA CYS A 9 2.24 -5.57 4.80
C CYS A 9 3.73 -5.62 5.13
N GLY A 10 4.22 -6.76 5.67
CA GLY A 10 5.65 -6.94 5.95
C GLY A 10 6.54 -6.92 4.70
N ARG A 11 5.98 -7.27 3.54
CA ARG A 11 6.64 -7.26 2.21
C ARG A 11 5.97 -6.23 1.31
N ARG A 12 5.82 -5.00 1.82
CA ARG A 12 5.05 -3.91 1.18
C ARG A 12 5.49 -3.62 -0.26
N ASP A 13 6.78 -3.58 -0.53
CA ASP A 13 7.29 -3.28 -1.87
C ASP A 13 7.00 -4.41 -2.86
N GLU A 14 7.09 -5.67 -2.42
CA GLU A 14 6.73 -6.84 -3.21
C GLU A 14 5.22 -6.91 -3.47
N LEU A 15 4.39 -6.55 -2.48
CA LEU A 15 2.94 -6.41 -2.66
C LEU A 15 2.62 -5.33 -3.70
N ARG A 16 3.31 -4.19 -3.64
CA ARG A 16 3.17 -3.10 -4.62
C ARG A 16 3.49 -3.58 -6.03
N GLU A 17 4.59 -4.29 -6.23
CA GLU A 17 4.97 -4.85 -7.52
C GLU A 17 3.98 -5.90 -8.02
N HIS A 18 3.53 -6.80 -7.14
CA HIS A 18 2.51 -7.81 -7.45
C HIS A 18 1.17 -7.21 -7.88
N LEU A 19 0.75 -6.12 -7.25
CA LEU A 19 -0.47 -5.40 -7.63
C LEU A 19 -0.27 -4.62 -8.93
N ALA A 20 0.87 -3.95 -9.11
CA ALA A 20 1.20 -3.22 -10.33
C ALA A 20 1.25 -4.14 -11.56
N SER A 21 1.78 -5.36 -11.43
CA SER A 21 1.79 -6.35 -12.51
C SER A 21 0.39 -6.81 -12.94
N ARG A 22 -0.64 -6.50 -12.15
CA ARG A 22 -2.07 -6.75 -12.41
C ARG A 22 -2.84 -5.48 -12.77
N GLY A 23 -2.13 -4.38 -13.03
CA GLY A 23 -2.74 -3.09 -13.36
C GLY A 23 -3.33 -2.33 -12.18
N ILE A 24 -3.02 -2.72 -10.93
CA ILE A 24 -3.49 -2.06 -9.72
C ILE A 24 -2.34 -1.21 -9.17
N TYR A 25 -2.39 0.10 -9.43
CA TYR A 25 -1.34 1.03 -9.02
C TYR A 25 -1.64 1.61 -7.65
N THR A 26 -0.79 1.27 -6.67
CA THR A 26 -0.90 1.71 -5.28
C THR A 26 0.01 2.92 -5.01
N VAL A 27 -0.23 3.58 -3.89
CA VAL A 27 0.52 4.78 -3.47
C VAL A 27 1.18 4.54 -2.12
N ILE A 28 2.37 5.10 -1.91
CA ILE A 28 3.05 5.14 -0.63
C ILE A 28 2.92 6.58 -0.11
N HIS A 29 2.25 6.74 1.03
CA HIS A 29 2.13 8.04 1.72
C HIS A 29 2.92 7.97 3.03
N TRP A 30 3.90 8.83 3.30
CA TRP A 30 4.54 9.87 2.48
C TRP A 30 6.00 9.50 2.26
N GLU A 31 6.62 9.91 1.15
CA GLU A 31 8.08 9.81 1.04
C GLU A 31 8.73 10.51 2.24
N LEU A 32 9.52 9.75 3.01
CA LEU A 32 10.18 10.28 4.20
C LEU A 32 11.52 10.90 3.78
N PRO A 33 11.80 12.14 4.21
CA PRO A 33 13.11 12.76 4.06
C PRO A 33 14.22 11.91 4.70
N GLU A 34 15.42 11.92 4.11
CA GLU A 34 16.57 11.14 4.59
C GLU A 34 17.05 11.55 6.00
N ASP A 35 16.74 12.77 6.43
CA ASP A 35 17.12 13.34 7.73
C ASP A 35 16.22 12.91 8.89
N VAL A 36 15.12 12.19 8.63
CA VAL A 36 14.28 11.62 9.70
C VAL A 36 14.96 10.41 10.32
N MET A 37 15.53 10.58 11.52
CA MET A 37 16.26 9.51 12.20
C MET A 37 15.34 8.34 12.63
N ARG A 38 15.60 7.15 12.08
CA ARG A 38 14.91 5.88 12.45
C ARG A 38 14.91 5.58 13.95
N ARG A 39 16.04 5.82 14.61
CA ARG A 39 16.22 5.54 16.05
C ARG A 39 15.31 6.37 16.95
N GLY A 40 14.90 7.57 16.51
CA GLY A 40 14.01 8.44 17.30
C GLY A 40 12.54 8.02 17.25
N PHE A 41 12.14 7.29 16.21
CA PHE A 41 10.72 6.98 15.93
C PHE A 41 10.53 5.54 15.42
N PRO A 42 10.97 4.52 16.17
CA PRO A 42 10.98 3.13 15.69
C PRO A 42 9.58 2.63 15.26
N ASP A 43 8.53 2.98 16.01
CA ASP A 43 7.16 2.56 15.70
C ASP A 43 6.63 3.25 14.43
N SER A 44 6.91 4.54 14.27
CA SER A 44 6.52 5.29 13.08
C SER A 44 7.18 4.72 11.82
N TRP A 45 8.46 4.35 11.92
CA TRP A 45 9.16 3.67 10.83
C TRP A 45 8.67 2.26 10.57
N TRP A 46 8.30 1.52 11.62
CA TRP A 46 7.68 0.20 11.47
C TRP A 46 6.38 0.27 10.67
N ILE A 47 5.53 1.27 10.94
CA ILE A 47 4.29 1.53 10.20
C ILE A 47 4.62 1.98 8.77
N TYR A 48 5.54 2.93 8.60
CA TYR A 48 5.94 3.47 7.30
C TYR A 48 6.42 2.37 6.34
N ASP A 49 7.35 1.51 6.79
CA ASP A 49 7.93 0.46 5.96
C ASP A 49 6.88 -0.55 5.47
N ARG A 50 5.73 -0.62 6.15
CA ARG A 50 4.65 -1.58 5.91
C ARG A 50 3.42 -0.99 5.22
N THR A 51 3.28 0.33 5.20
CA THR A 51 2.05 0.97 4.75
C THR A 51 1.99 1.08 3.23
N LEU A 52 0.86 0.65 2.65
CA LEU A 52 0.55 0.81 1.23
C LEU A 52 -0.90 1.26 1.07
N THR A 53 -1.15 2.29 0.26
CA THR A 53 -2.51 2.77 -0.02
C THR A 53 -3.06 2.08 -1.26
N LEU A 54 -4.20 1.39 -1.11
CA LEU A 54 -4.93 0.78 -2.23
C LEU A 54 -5.70 1.85 -3.02
N PRO A 55 -5.81 1.75 -4.35
CA PRO A 55 -6.57 2.70 -5.15
C PRO A 55 -8.07 2.37 -5.07
N ILE A 56 -8.70 2.71 -3.95
CA ILE A 56 -10.13 2.51 -3.74
C ILE A 56 -10.74 3.88 -3.39
N ASP A 57 -11.55 4.40 -4.30
CA ASP A 57 -12.32 5.62 -4.10
C ASP A 57 -13.71 5.52 -4.74
N HIS A 58 -14.50 6.59 -4.69
CA HIS A 58 -15.88 6.63 -5.18
C HIS A 58 -16.06 6.27 -6.68
N ARG A 59 -14.99 6.20 -7.47
CA ARG A 59 -15.03 5.84 -8.90
C ARG A 59 -14.98 4.33 -9.14
N TYR A 60 -14.63 3.54 -8.13
CA TYR A 60 -14.48 2.09 -8.24
C TYR A 60 -15.83 1.40 -8.07
N SER A 61 -16.18 0.53 -9.02
CA SER A 61 -17.37 -0.31 -8.90
C SER A 61 -17.14 -1.49 -7.96
N VAL A 62 -18.21 -2.21 -7.61
CA VAL A 62 -18.12 -3.47 -6.85
C VAL A 62 -17.19 -4.47 -7.55
N ALA A 63 -17.31 -4.61 -8.87
CA ALA A 63 -16.48 -5.53 -9.65
C ALA A 63 -15.00 -5.12 -9.61
N ASP A 64 -14.68 -3.83 -9.55
CA ASP A 64 -13.29 -3.37 -9.44
C ASP A 64 -12.74 -3.66 -8.03
N MET A 65 -13.55 -3.44 -6.98
CA MET A 65 -13.18 -3.79 -5.61
C MET A 65 -12.94 -5.30 -5.44
N GLU A 66 -13.76 -6.14 -6.07
CA GLU A 66 -13.58 -7.61 -6.09
C GLU A 66 -12.25 -8.01 -6.75
N LYS A 67 -11.89 -7.39 -7.89
CA LYS A 67 -10.60 -7.63 -8.54
C LYS A 67 -9.42 -7.25 -7.64
N ILE A 68 -9.52 -6.10 -6.96
CA ILE A 68 -8.48 -5.66 -6.00
C ILE A 68 -8.38 -6.66 -4.84
N ALA A 69 -9.52 -7.04 -4.23
CA ALA A 69 -9.55 -7.97 -3.12
C ALA A 69 -8.97 -9.34 -3.49
N ALA A 70 -9.30 -9.86 -4.68
CA ALA A 70 -8.74 -11.11 -5.19
C ALA A 70 -7.22 -11.01 -5.43
N ALA A 71 -6.75 -9.90 -6.01
CA ALA A 71 -5.33 -9.68 -6.25
C ALA A 71 -4.52 -9.58 -4.94
N VAL A 72 -5.04 -8.87 -3.94
CA VAL A 72 -4.45 -8.79 -2.59
C VAL A 72 -4.43 -10.17 -1.93
N SER A 73 -5.53 -10.91 -1.97
CA SER A 73 -5.65 -12.23 -1.36
C SER A 73 -4.75 -13.28 -2.01
N ALA A 74 -4.42 -13.12 -3.29
CA ALA A 74 -3.50 -13.99 -4.01
C ALA A 74 -2.03 -13.76 -3.64
N PHE A 75 -1.70 -12.63 -3.01
CA PHE A 75 -0.35 -12.36 -2.51
C PHE A 75 -0.14 -13.10 -1.18
N LYS A 76 0.96 -13.86 -1.07
CA LYS A 76 1.37 -14.50 0.17
C LYS A 76 2.52 -13.71 0.79
N PRO A 77 2.25 -12.90 1.83
CA PRO A 77 3.24 -12.06 2.49
C PRO A 77 4.26 -12.88 3.29
#